data_AF-A0A349EDS6-F1
#
_entry.id   AF-A0A349EDS6-F1
#
_cell.length_a   1.000
_cell.length_b   1.000
_cell.length_c   1.000
_cell.angle_alpha   90.00
_cell.angle_beta   90.00
_cell.angle_gamma   90.00
#
_symmetry.space_group_name_H-M   'P 1'
#
loop_
_entity.id
_entity.type
_entity.pdbx_description
1 polymer ?
#
loop_
_entity_poly.entity_id
_entity_poly.type
_entity_poly.pdbx_seq_one_letter_code
_entity_poly.pdbx_strand_id
1 'polypeptide(L)'
;MAMLSVSHSAEMATCVICHAPLSAHQARIAKFCHRADCRWQYALLQKKHQVCRVCGRPLSMQEWTSGICAAPDCRRVAIAQQAHEYHKRQVQREQQLWEQAGQLRQQVLNRFGVGEPDTFQLAVVPAAIHRITRLPASRRREFRDYLKPLTDRAVALPAIPVVEPDSTMESASMQETRLSAASGSACACCQGYCCRGGAYTHAYLGVETLQRYVAARPDQPPDQILAAYLRYIGKETSEGSCVYQRADGCSLPREMRATICNNFYCGGLREFRAKVPATGPVRGFFVAMTDNEICRAALVDEEQMLMMSAPPAPRD
;
A
#
# COMPACT_ATOMS: atom_id res chain seq x y z
N MET A 1 14.86 -24.17 -40.54
CA MET A 1 14.56 -23.41 -41.77
C MET A 1 14.18 -21.99 -41.38
N ALA A 2 14.75 -21.01 -42.09
CA ALA A 2 14.57 -19.56 -42.01
C ALA A 2 15.16 -18.82 -40.78
N MET A 3 16.49 -18.68 -40.78
CA MET A 3 17.16 -17.51 -40.21
C MET A 3 16.86 -16.32 -41.13
N LEU A 4 16.11 -15.34 -40.64
CA LEU A 4 16.00 -14.03 -41.28
C LEU A 4 17.29 -13.26 -41.00
N SER A 5 18.18 -13.23 -41.99
CA SER A 5 19.38 -12.40 -42.01
C SER A 5 18.96 -10.93 -42.10
N VAL A 6 19.15 -10.19 -41.02
CA VAL A 6 19.12 -8.72 -41.07
C VAL A 6 20.53 -8.26 -41.46
N SER A 7 20.72 -8.01 -42.75
CA SER A 7 21.92 -7.39 -43.31
C SER A 7 22.05 -5.97 -42.76
N HIS A 8 22.77 -5.80 -41.65
CA HIS A 8 23.26 -4.49 -41.22
C HIS A 8 24.42 -4.10 -42.14
N SER A 9 24.17 -3.15 -43.03
CA SER A 9 25.23 -2.39 -43.68
C SER A 9 26.19 -1.88 -42.59
N ALA A 10 27.46 -2.23 -42.68
CA ALA A 10 28.47 -1.79 -41.71
C ALA A 10 28.60 -0.26 -41.80
N GLU A 11 27.87 0.46 -40.96
CA GLU A 11 28.11 1.90 -40.75
C GLU A 11 29.58 2.05 -40.35
N MET A 12 30.35 2.73 -41.20
CA MET A 12 31.74 3.04 -40.88
C MET A 12 31.78 3.86 -39.60
N ALA A 13 32.29 3.28 -38.53
CA ALA A 13 32.44 3.97 -37.26
C ALA A 13 33.33 5.20 -37.44
N THR A 14 32.89 6.35 -36.95
CA THR A 14 33.61 7.62 -37.04
C THR A 14 33.99 8.15 -35.66
N CYS A 15 35.03 8.99 -35.61
CA CYS A 15 35.44 9.68 -34.40
C CYS A 15 34.31 10.58 -33.90
N VAL A 16 33.88 10.44 -32.64
CA VAL A 16 32.79 11.25 -32.07
C VAL A 16 33.14 12.73 -31.87
N ILE A 17 34.40 13.12 -32.08
CA ILE A 17 34.87 14.51 -31.97
C ILE A 17 35.06 15.17 -33.35
N CYS A 18 35.78 14.50 -34.27
CA CYS A 18 36.15 15.08 -35.56
C CYS A 18 35.53 14.38 -36.78
N HIS A 19 34.70 13.36 -36.57
CA HIS A 19 34.02 12.58 -37.60
C HIS A 19 34.92 11.84 -38.61
N ALA A 20 36.23 11.82 -38.39
CA ALA A 20 37.15 11.01 -39.20
C ALA A 20 36.81 9.51 -39.09
N PRO A 21 36.92 8.73 -40.18
CA PRO A 21 36.67 7.30 -40.16
C PRO A 21 37.63 6.59 -39.20
N LEU A 22 37.11 5.65 -38.43
CA LEU A 22 37.88 4.80 -37.53
C LEU A 22 38.15 3.46 -38.21
N SER A 23 39.38 2.95 -38.03
CA SER A 23 39.68 1.55 -38.33
C SER A 23 38.85 0.61 -37.44
N ALA A 24 38.64 -0.63 -37.88
CA ALA A 24 37.91 -1.63 -37.11
C ALA A 24 38.48 -1.84 -35.70
N HIS A 25 39.81 -1.81 -35.57
CA HIS A 25 40.47 -1.87 -34.26
C HIS A 25 40.12 -0.66 -33.40
N GLN A 26 40.28 0.56 -33.93
CA GLN A 26 39.95 1.80 -33.22
C GLN A 26 38.51 1.84 -32.76
N ALA A 27 37.56 1.50 -33.64
CA ALA A 27 36.13 1.46 -33.31
C ALA A 27 35.81 0.49 -32.15
N ARG A 28 36.62 -0.55 -31.97
CA ARG A 28 36.49 -1.52 -30.87
C ARG A 28 37.05 -1.01 -29.55
N ILE A 29 38.17 -0.29 -29.57
CA ILE A 29 38.90 0.10 -28.35
C ILE A 29 38.62 1.53 -27.90
N ALA A 30 38.14 2.41 -28.79
CA ALA A 30 37.94 3.82 -28.52
C ALA A 30 36.79 4.41 -29.37
N LYS A 31 36.21 5.51 -28.89
CA LYS A 31 35.16 6.25 -29.63
C LYS A 31 35.69 7.43 -30.43
N PHE A 32 37.00 7.64 -30.41
CA PHE A 32 37.68 8.78 -31.05
C PHE A 32 39.00 8.32 -31.70
N CYS A 33 39.51 9.11 -32.63
CA CYS A 33 40.76 8.81 -33.36
C CYS A 33 42.01 9.03 -32.49
N HIS A 34 43.19 8.66 -32.98
CA HIS A 34 44.45 8.80 -32.21
C HIS A 34 44.99 10.22 -32.08
N ARG A 35 44.34 11.22 -32.69
CA ARG A 35 44.79 12.62 -32.59
C ARG A 35 44.72 13.08 -31.13
N ALA A 36 45.83 13.66 -30.65
CA ALA A 36 45.94 14.16 -29.28
C ALA A 36 44.80 15.14 -28.93
N ASP A 37 44.45 16.03 -29.87
CA ASP A 37 43.38 17.02 -29.71
C ASP A 37 42.03 16.35 -29.44
N CYS A 38 41.68 15.30 -30.21
CA CYS A 38 40.42 14.58 -30.03
C CYS A 38 40.37 13.87 -28.66
N ARG A 39 41.49 13.30 -28.23
CA ARG A 39 41.60 12.67 -26.90
C ARG A 39 41.43 13.70 -25.78
N TRP A 40 42.12 14.85 -25.90
CA TRP A 40 42.05 15.91 -24.89
C TRP A 40 40.66 16.53 -24.81
N GLN A 41 40.04 16.82 -25.96
CA GLN A 41 38.70 17.38 -26.03
C GLN A 41 37.65 16.41 -25.47
N TYR A 42 37.74 15.11 -25.81
CA TYR A 42 36.85 14.11 -25.24
C TYR A 42 37.01 13.97 -23.73
N ALA A 43 38.25 13.96 -23.21
CA ALA A 43 38.53 13.95 -21.78
C ALA A 43 37.98 15.19 -21.06
N LEU A 44 38.04 16.36 -21.69
CA LEU A 44 37.45 17.60 -21.17
C LEU A 44 35.92 17.50 -21.10
N LEU A 45 35.27 17.00 -22.15
CA LEU A 45 33.81 16.78 -22.17
C LEU A 45 33.39 15.77 -21.10
N GLN A 46 34.16 14.70 -20.90
CA GLN A 46 33.92 13.73 -19.84
C GLN A 46 34.00 14.38 -18.45
N LYS A 47 35.04 15.17 -18.18
CA LYS A 47 35.19 15.89 -16.90
C LYS A 47 34.04 16.86 -16.63
N LYS A 48 33.45 17.43 -17.68
CA LYS A 48 32.30 18.34 -17.59
C LYS A 48 30.94 17.62 -17.62
N HIS A 49 30.90 16.28 -17.64
CA HIS A 49 29.68 15.49 -17.83
C HIS A 49 28.88 15.82 -19.11
N GLN A 50 29.57 16.27 -20.16
CA GLN A 50 28.99 16.65 -21.46
C GLN A 50 29.06 15.52 -22.49
N VAL A 51 29.16 14.27 -22.02
CA VAL A 51 29.04 13.07 -22.85
C VAL A 51 27.88 12.21 -22.36
N CYS A 52 27.22 11.53 -23.28
CA CYS A 52 26.13 10.61 -22.96
C CYS A 52 26.63 9.51 -22.03
N ARG A 53 25.96 9.32 -20.89
CA ARG A 53 26.31 8.26 -19.93
C ARG A 53 26.15 6.85 -20.50
N VAL A 54 25.35 6.67 -21.55
CA VAL A 54 25.12 5.37 -22.20
C VAL A 54 26.09 5.15 -23.37
N CYS A 55 26.03 5.98 -24.41
CA CYS A 55 26.82 5.77 -25.62
C CYS A 55 28.11 6.60 -25.71
N GLY A 56 28.38 7.50 -24.77
CA GLY A 56 29.60 8.33 -24.76
C GLY A 56 29.65 9.43 -25.81
N ARG A 57 28.61 9.64 -26.64
CA ARG A 57 28.63 10.75 -27.61
C ARG A 57 28.60 12.11 -26.91
N PRO A 58 29.27 13.15 -27.45
CA PRO A 58 29.08 14.53 -26.99
C PRO A 58 27.60 14.92 -26.99
N LEU A 59 27.19 15.58 -25.91
CA LEU A 59 25.82 16.04 -25.69
C LEU A 59 25.66 17.47 -26.20
N SER A 60 24.51 17.75 -26.81
CA SER A 60 24.10 19.14 -27.07
C SER A 60 23.77 19.84 -25.76
N MET A 61 23.73 21.19 -25.76
CA MET A 61 23.39 21.97 -24.56
C MET A 61 22.05 21.55 -23.92
N GLN A 62 21.05 21.17 -24.73
CA GLN A 62 19.75 20.69 -24.24
C GLN A 62 19.83 19.31 -23.57
N GLU A 63 20.81 18.50 -23.93
CA GLU A 63 21.00 17.15 -23.40
C GLU A 63 21.89 17.12 -22.14
N TRP A 64 22.50 18.25 -21.76
CA TRP A 64 23.35 18.32 -20.57
C TRP A 64 22.59 17.99 -19.28
N THR A 65 21.35 18.47 -19.16
CA THR A 65 20.52 18.26 -17.95
C THR A 65 20.18 16.78 -17.73
N SER A 66 19.90 16.01 -18.79
CA SER A 66 19.63 14.58 -18.68
C SER A 66 20.92 13.75 -18.58
N GLY A 67 22.04 14.29 -19.10
CA GLY A 67 23.28 13.54 -19.28
C GLY A 67 23.13 12.35 -20.25
N ILE A 68 22.05 12.33 -21.03
CA ILE A 68 21.64 11.23 -21.91
C ILE A 68 21.21 11.83 -23.25
N CYS A 69 21.66 11.19 -24.31
CA CYS A 69 21.44 11.68 -25.64
C CYS A 69 20.07 11.26 -26.20
N ALA A 70 19.56 11.98 -27.20
CA ALA A 70 18.23 11.74 -27.78
C ALA A 70 18.07 10.41 -28.55
N ALA A 71 19.15 9.62 -28.71
CA ALA A 71 19.06 8.33 -29.39
C ALA A 71 18.08 7.39 -28.63
N PRO A 72 17.11 6.77 -29.32
CA PRO A 72 16.12 5.91 -28.67
C PRO A 72 16.73 4.80 -27.80
N ASP A 73 17.82 4.20 -28.25
CA ASP A 73 18.52 3.14 -27.50
C ASP A 73 19.12 3.66 -26.19
N CYS A 74 19.73 4.85 -26.23
CA CYS A 74 20.28 5.47 -25.04
C CYS A 74 19.19 5.85 -24.04
N ARG A 75 18.05 6.35 -24.53
CA ARG A 75 16.90 6.69 -23.68
C ARG A 75 16.29 5.45 -23.03
N ARG A 76 16.12 4.35 -23.78
CA ARG A 76 15.61 3.08 -23.24
C ARG A 76 16.50 2.52 -22.14
N VAL A 77 17.82 2.47 -22.38
CA VAL A 77 18.79 2.00 -21.36
C VAL A 77 18.73 2.87 -20.12
N ALA A 78 18.69 4.19 -20.28
CA ALA A 78 18.63 5.10 -19.14
C ALA A 78 17.34 4.96 -18.31
N ILE A 79 16.18 4.81 -18.95
CA ILE A 79 14.90 4.57 -18.26
C ILE A 79 14.98 3.25 -17.48
N ALA A 80 15.52 2.19 -18.10
CA ALA A 80 15.68 0.89 -17.43
C ALA A 80 16.63 0.97 -16.23
N GLN A 81 17.76 1.67 -16.36
CA GLN A 81 18.70 1.90 -15.27
C GLN A 81 18.06 2.71 -14.14
N GLN A 82 17.32 3.77 -14.47
CA GLN A 82 16.61 4.59 -13.49
C GLN A 82 15.54 3.76 -12.74
N ALA A 83 14.77 2.93 -13.46
CA ALA A 83 13.79 2.03 -12.85
C ALA A 83 14.47 1.01 -11.92
N HIS A 84 15.62 0.46 -12.32
CA HIS A 84 16.38 -0.47 -11.50
C HIS A 84 16.95 0.20 -10.23
N GLU A 85 17.55 1.39 -10.36
CA GLU A 85 18.05 2.15 -9.21
C GLU A 85 16.92 2.54 -8.26
N TYR A 86 15.78 2.99 -8.80
CA TYR A 86 14.59 3.29 -8.01
C TYR A 86 14.11 2.05 -7.25
N HIS A 87 13.97 0.91 -7.92
CA HIS A 87 13.57 -0.34 -7.29
C HIS A 87 14.56 -0.77 -6.20
N LYS A 88 15.87 -0.69 -6.45
CA LYS A 88 16.90 -1.01 -5.47
C LYS A 88 16.80 -0.13 -4.22
N ARG A 89 16.59 1.18 -4.38
CA ARG A 89 16.38 2.10 -3.25
C ARG A 89 15.10 1.79 -2.49
N GLN A 90 14.02 1.46 -3.19
CA GLN A 90 12.75 1.07 -2.56
C GLN A 90 12.92 -0.19 -1.70
N VAL A 91 13.57 -1.24 -2.22
CA VAL A 91 13.83 -2.47 -1.46
C VAL A 91 14.69 -2.20 -0.23
N GLN A 92 15.76 -1.40 -0.36
CA GLN A 92 16.61 -1.03 0.78
C GLN A 92 15.84 -0.27 1.86
N ARG A 93 14.97 0.65 1.44
CA ARG A 93 14.15 1.44 2.35
C ARG A 93 13.09 0.60 3.06
N GLU A 94 12.42 -0.28 2.33
CA GLU A 94 11.47 -1.23 2.90
C GLU A 94 12.16 -2.11 3.95
N GLN A 95 13.35 -2.63 3.67
CA GLN A 95 14.13 -3.42 4.62
C GLN A 95 14.47 -2.62 5.89
N GLN A 96 14.90 -1.35 5.76
CA GLN A 96 15.17 -0.48 6.91
C GLN A 96 13.92 -0.24 7.76
N LEU A 97 12.76 0.00 7.14
CA LEU A 97 11.49 0.19 7.85
C LEU A 97 11.06 -1.09 8.59
N TRP A 98 11.27 -2.26 7.99
CA TRP A 98 11.02 -3.55 8.64
C TRP A 98 11.91 -3.78 9.85
N GLU A 99 13.21 -3.48 9.74
CA GLU A 99 14.14 -3.54 10.87
C GLU A 99 13.73 -2.58 11.99
N GLN A 100 13.36 -1.34 11.66
CA GLN A 100 12.85 -0.36 12.62
C GLN A 100 11.57 -0.84 13.31
N ALA A 101 10.65 -1.48 12.60
CA ALA A 101 9.45 -2.05 13.20
C ALA A 101 9.75 -3.21 14.15
N GLY A 102 10.71 -4.08 13.80
CA GLY A 102 11.20 -5.13 14.69
C GLY A 102 11.81 -4.56 15.98
N GLN A 103 12.63 -3.51 15.85
CA GLN A 103 13.22 -2.81 17.00
C GLN A 103 12.14 -2.14 17.86
N LEU A 104 11.15 -1.48 17.25
CA LEU A 104 10.04 -0.85 17.95
C LEU A 104 9.24 -1.90 18.74
N ARG A 105 8.92 -3.05 18.13
CA ARG A 105 8.26 -4.17 18.82
C ARG A 105 9.04 -4.60 20.06
N GLN A 106 10.36 -4.81 19.92
CA GLN A 106 11.22 -5.21 21.01
C GLN A 106 11.23 -4.16 22.14
N GLN A 107 11.38 -2.89 21.80
CA GLN A 107 11.41 -1.79 22.76
C GLN A 107 10.10 -1.70 23.56
N VAL A 108 8.97 -1.78 22.86
CA VAL A 108 7.64 -1.72 23.49
C VAL A 108 7.42 -2.92 24.41
N LEU A 109 7.67 -4.13 23.93
CA LEU A 109 7.43 -5.34 24.73
C LEU A 109 8.34 -5.41 25.95
N ASN A 110 9.62 -5.02 25.81
CA ASN A 110 10.54 -4.89 26.95
C ASN A 110 10.04 -3.87 27.98
N ARG A 111 9.50 -2.72 27.53
CA ARG A 111 8.92 -1.69 28.41
C ARG A 111 7.73 -2.22 29.22
N PHE A 112 6.95 -3.13 28.66
CA PHE A 112 5.84 -3.82 29.34
C PHE A 112 6.26 -5.07 30.13
N GLY A 113 7.56 -5.39 30.19
CA GLY A 113 8.07 -6.55 30.93
C GLY A 113 7.76 -7.90 30.27
N VAL A 114 7.45 -7.91 28.96
CA VAL A 114 7.21 -9.15 28.22
C VAL A 114 8.56 -9.79 27.86
N GLY A 115 8.83 -10.95 28.46
CA GLY A 115 10.09 -11.68 28.28
C GLY A 115 10.26 -12.38 26.93
N GLU A 116 9.18 -12.59 26.17
CA GLU A 116 9.19 -13.26 24.87
C GLU A 116 8.54 -12.42 23.76
N PRO A 117 9.21 -11.37 23.26
CA PRO A 117 8.66 -10.45 22.25
C PRO A 117 8.27 -11.11 20.92
N ASP A 118 8.92 -12.22 20.57
CA ASP A 118 8.64 -12.96 19.34
C ASP A 118 7.30 -13.71 19.36
N THR A 119 6.67 -13.84 20.53
CA THR A 119 5.29 -14.35 20.64
C THR A 119 4.26 -13.38 20.05
N PHE A 120 4.62 -12.09 19.91
CA PHE A 120 3.81 -11.08 19.23
C PHE A 120 4.19 -10.99 17.76
N GLN A 121 3.29 -11.46 16.89
CA GLN A 121 3.53 -11.48 15.46
C GLN A 121 3.60 -10.05 14.91
N LEU A 122 4.76 -9.67 14.35
CA LEU A 122 4.93 -8.38 13.69
C LEU A 122 4.19 -8.39 12.34
N ALA A 123 3.34 -7.40 12.13
CA ALA A 123 2.63 -7.23 10.87
C ALA A 123 2.64 -5.76 10.43
N VAL A 124 3.12 -5.52 9.22
CA VAL A 124 3.14 -4.19 8.62
C VAL A 124 1.86 -3.95 7.85
N VAL A 125 1.10 -2.94 8.25
CA VAL A 125 -0.14 -2.52 7.59
C VAL A 125 0.06 -1.16 6.92
N PRO A 126 -0.67 -0.84 5.84
CA PRO A 126 -0.56 0.48 5.24
C PRO A 126 -1.11 1.56 6.17
N ALA A 127 -0.47 2.73 6.19
CA ALA A 127 -0.95 3.88 6.96
C ALA A 127 -1.77 4.82 6.07
N ALA A 128 -2.99 5.10 6.48
CA ALA A 128 -3.65 6.33 6.06
C ALA A 128 -2.95 7.51 6.75
N ILE A 129 -2.59 8.52 5.97
CA ILE A 129 -2.02 9.81 6.42
C ILE A 129 -3.08 10.89 6.62
N HIS A 130 -4.35 10.54 6.37
CA HIS A 130 -5.48 11.44 6.54
C HIS A 130 -5.77 11.70 8.01
N ARG A 131 -6.32 12.88 8.30
CA ARG A 131 -6.60 13.30 9.68
C ARG A 131 -7.95 12.76 10.13
N ILE A 132 -8.05 12.49 11.42
CA ILE A 132 -9.34 12.37 12.09
C ILE A 132 -9.91 13.77 12.22
N THR A 133 -11.07 14.00 11.59
CA THR A 133 -11.73 15.31 11.56
C THR A 133 -13.21 15.16 11.83
N ARG A 134 -13.88 16.26 12.19
CA ARG A 134 -15.33 16.27 12.33
C ARG A 134 -15.99 15.92 10.99
N LEU A 135 -16.89 14.93 10.99
CA LEU A 135 -17.64 14.55 9.79
C LEU A 135 -18.51 15.73 9.31
N PRO A 136 -18.34 16.21 8.06
CA PRO A 136 -19.20 17.27 7.53
C PRO A 136 -20.67 16.85 7.52
N ALA A 137 -21.55 17.77 7.92
CA ALA A 137 -22.99 17.52 7.95
C ALA A 137 -23.57 17.16 6.56
N SER A 138 -22.98 17.70 5.49
CA SER A 138 -23.32 17.34 4.10
C SER A 138 -23.08 15.86 3.83
N ARG A 139 -21.91 15.32 4.20
CA ARG A 139 -21.59 13.89 4.02
C ARG A 139 -22.51 12.97 4.82
N ARG A 140 -22.89 13.36 6.04
CA ARG A 140 -23.86 12.59 6.84
C ARG A 140 -25.25 12.57 6.18
N ARG A 141 -25.69 13.69 5.59
CA ARG A 141 -26.96 13.77 4.85
C ARG A 141 -26.91 12.94 3.57
N GLU A 142 -25.86 13.10 2.77
CA GLU A 142 -25.63 12.31 1.55
C GLU A 142 -25.71 10.80 1.84
N PHE A 143 -25.04 10.35 2.90
CA PHE A 143 -25.08 8.94 3.30
C PHE A 143 -26.47 8.48 3.75
N ARG A 144 -27.21 9.29 4.50
CA ARG A 144 -28.61 9.00 4.86
C ARG A 144 -29.49 8.90 3.62
N ASP A 145 -29.36 9.85 2.70
CA ASP A 145 -30.19 9.95 1.51
C ASP A 145 -29.89 8.78 0.54
N TYR A 146 -28.66 8.27 0.53
CA TYR A 146 -28.29 7.01 -0.11
C TYR A 146 -28.90 5.78 0.57
N LEU A 147 -28.82 5.71 1.91
CA LEU A 147 -29.18 4.50 2.64
C LEU A 147 -30.70 4.29 2.75
N LYS A 148 -31.49 5.38 2.80
CA LYS A 148 -32.95 5.31 2.89
C LYS A 148 -33.61 4.47 1.77
N PRO A 149 -33.39 4.76 0.47
CA PRO A 149 -34.00 3.95 -0.58
C PRO A 149 -33.48 2.50 -0.57
N LEU A 150 -32.27 2.23 -0.06
CA LEU A 150 -31.77 0.86 0.10
C LEU A 150 -32.49 0.11 1.22
N THR A 151 -32.79 0.75 2.35
CA THR A 151 -33.56 0.13 3.44
C THR A 151 -34.98 -0.18 2.99
N ASP A 152 -35.61 0.74 2.27
CA ASP A 152 -36.97 0.54 1.74
C ASP A 152 -37.01 -0.67 0.80
N ARG A 153 -36.01 -0.79 -0.10
CA ARG A 153 -35.87 -1.94 -1.01
C ARG A 153 -35.58 -3.26 -0.29
N ALA A 154 -34.73 -3.24 0.73
CA ALA A 154 -34.34 -4.46 1.44
C ALA A 154 -35.50 -5.10 2.21
N VAL A 155 -36.41 -4.28 2.75
CA VAL A 155 -37.63 -4.74 3.44
C VAL A 155 -38.70 -5.21 2.45
N ALA A 156 -38.81 -4.57 1.28
CA ALA A 156 -39.80 -4.94 0.28
C ALA A 156 -39.51 -6.27 -0.45
N LEU A 157 -38.25 -6.70 -0.46
CA LEU A 157 -37.85 -7.95 -1.11
C LEU A 157 -38.10 -9.16 -0.21
N PRO A 158 -38.41 -10.35 -0.78
CA PRO A 158 -38.50 -11.58 0.00
C PRO A 158 -37.22 -11.84 0.79
N ALA A 159 -37.37 -12.30 2.03
CA ALA A 159 -36.24 -12.66 2.86
C ALA A 159 -35.40 -13.75 2.17
N ILE A 160 -34.09 -13.53 2.10
CA ILE A 160 -33.16 -14.58 1.68
C ILE A 160 -33.06 -15.56 2.86
N PRO A 161 -33.25 -16.89 2.66
CA PRO A 161 -33.10 -17.85 3.74
C PRO A 161 -31.69 -17.74 4.34
N VAL A 162 -31.62 -17.50 5.64
CA VAL A 162 -30.35 -17.55 6.38
C VAL A 162 -30.05 -19.02 6.64
N VAL A 163 -28.93 -19.52 6.11
CA VAL A 163 -28.43 -20.85 6.47
C VAL A 163 -27.84 -20.74 7.87
N GLU A 164 -28.48 -21.38 8.85
CA GLU A 164 -27.96 -21.50 10.21
C GLU A 164 -26.61 -22.27 10.18
N PRO A 165 -25.55 -21.74 10.79
CA PRO A 165 -24.27 -22.43 10.84
C PRO A 165 -24.34 -23.65 11.79
N ASP A 166 -23.70 -24.74 11.37
CA ASP A 166 -23.71 -26.04 12.06
C ASP A 166 -22.91 -26.00 13.39
N SER A 167 -23.49 -26.57 14.44
CA SER A 167 -23.09 -26.48 15.85
C SER A 167 -21.78 -27.19 16.24
N THR A 168 -21.06 -27.79 15.29
CA THR A 168 -19.75 -28.45 15.53
C THR A 168 -18.55 -27.49 15.48
N MET A 169 -18.80 -26.19 15.29
CA MET A 169 -17.79 -25.15 15.01
C MET A 169 -17.33 -24.28 16.21
N GLU A 170 -17.72 -24.57 17.46
CA GLU A 170 -17.54 -23.63 18.59
C GLU A 170 -16.07 -23.21 18.90
N SER A 171 -15.09 -24.12 18.83
CA SER A 171 -13.68 -23.76 19.13
C SER A 171 -12.96 -23.03 17.98
N ALA A 172 -13.21 -23.45 16.73
CA ALA A 172 -12.77 -22.75 15.53
C ALA A 172 -13.44 -21.36 15.42
N SER A 173 -14.69 -21.25 15.89
CA SER A 173 -15.44 -20.00 15.98
C SER A 173 -14.82 -19.02 16.99
N MET A 174 -14.37 -19.50 18.16
CA MET A 174 -13.69 -18.65 19.15
C MET A 174 -12.33 -18.14 18.65
N GLN A 175 -11.52 -18.97 18.00
CA GLN A 175 -10.25 -18.53 17.44
C GLN A 175 -10.44 -17.51 16.31
N GLU A 176 -11.39 -17.78 15.40
CA GLU A 176 -11.71 -16.84 14.33
C GLU A 176 -12.24 -15.51 14.89
N THR A 177 -13.01 -15.55 15.97
CA THR A 177 -13.50 -14.35 16.67
C THR A 177 -12.34 -13.50 17.17
N ARG A 178 -11.37 -14.10 17.88
CA ARG A 178 -10.17 -13.42 18.36
C ARG A 178 -9.31 -12.87 17.20
N LEU A 179 -9.11 -13.67 16.15
CA LEU A 179 -8.39 -13.24 14.94
C LEU A 179 -9.08 -12.07 14.24
N SER A 180 -10.41 -12.09 14.16
CA SER A 180 -11.22 -11.01 13.59
C SER A 180 -11.17 -9.75 14.44
N ALA A 181 -11.14 -9.86 15.77
CA ALA A 181 -10.96 -8.73 16.69
C ALA A 181 -9.56 -8.10 16.54
N ALA A 182 -8.51 -8.91 16.54
CA ALA A 182 -7.14 -8.45 16.30
C ALA A 182 -6.98 -7.80 14.92
N SER A 183 -7.64 -8.34 13.90
CA SER A 183 -7.68 -7.74 12.56
C SER A 183 -8.40 -6.39 12.55
N GLY A 184 -9.47 -6.25 13.35
CA GLY A 184 -10.15 -4.96 13.56
C GLY A 184 -9.24 -3.91 14.20
N SER A 185 -8.45 -4.32 15.19
CA SER A 185 -7.43 -3.49 15.84
C SER A 185 -6.34 -3.03 14.86
N ALA A 186 -5.87 -3.92 14.00
CA ALA A 186 -4.94 -3.56 12.93
C ALA A 186 -5.54 -2.53 11.94
N CYS A 187 -6.83 -2.67 11.60
CA CYS A 187 -7.54 -1.68 10.77
C CYS A 187 -7.66 -0.32 11.46
N ALA A 188 -7.82 -0.28 12.79
CA ALA A 188 -7.75 0.95 13.57
C ALA A 188 -6.36 1.60 13.48
N CYS A 189 -5.30 0.81 13.61
CA CYS A 189 -3.92 1.27 13.44
C CYS A 189 -3.67 1.86 12.04
N CYS A 190 -4.24 1.25 11.01
CA CYS A 190 -4.15 1.69 9.62
C CYS A 190 -4.95 2.99 9.34
N GLN A 191 -5.97 3.30 10.15
CA GLN A 191 -6.89 4.44 10.02
C GLN A 191 -7.65 4.52 8.68
N GLY A 192 -7.94 3.36 8.08
CA GLY A 192 -8.85 3.25 6.95
C GLY A 192 -8.22 3.41 5.57
N TYR A 193 -6.93 3.09 5.40
CA TYR A 193 -6.26 3.09 4.09
C TYR A 193 -7.03 2.25 3.07
N CYS A 194 -7.33 1.00 3.40
CA CYS A 194 -8.09 0.10 2.53
C CYS A 194 -9.58 0.47 2.43
N CYS A 195 -10.13 1.17 3.43
CA CYS A 195 -11.53 1.60 3.46
C CYS A 195 -11.77 2.94 2.76
N ARG A 196 -10.74 3.53 2.13
CA ARG A 196 -10.83 4.79 1.39
C ARG A 196 -11.87 4.74 0.28
N GLY A 197 -11.97 3.62 -0.45
CA GLY A 197 -13.00 3.44 -1.47
C GLY A 197 -14.43 3.53 -0.91
N GLY A 198 -14.62 3.13 0.35
CA GLY A 198 -15.87 3.25 1.09
C GLY A 198 -16.37 4.68 1.30
N ALA A 199 -15.50 5.69 1.11
CA ALA A 199 -15.92 7.09 1.08
C ALA A 199 -16.81 7.39 -0.14
N TYR A 200 -16.49 6.79 -1.28
CA TYR A 200 -17.17 7.03 -2.55
C TYR A 200 -18.29 6.00 -2.82
N THR A 201 -18.17 4.81 -2.23
CA THR A 201 -19.14 3.72 -2.39
C THR A 201 -20.10 3.58 -1.21
N HIS A 202 -20.22 4.62 -0.37
CA HIS A 202 -21.15 4.64 0.78
C HIS A 202 -21.01 3.40 1.68
N ALA A 203 -19.80 3.19 2.20
CA ALA A 203 -19.44 2.05 3.05
C ALA A 203 -19.65 0.66 2.40
N TYR A 204 -19.74 0.61 1.06
CA TYR A 204 -20.03 -0.59 0.28
C TYR A 204 -21.37 -1.26 0.65
N LEU A 205 -22.28 -0.55 1.33
CA LEU A 205 -23.56 -1.09 1.74
C LEU A 205 -24.46 -1.21 0.51
N GLY A 206 -25.01 -2.40 0.29
CA GLY A 206 -26.01 -2.65 -0.75
C GLY A 206 -27.27 -3.30 -0.18
N VAL A 207 -28.26 -3.51 -1.04
CA VAL A 207 -29.53 -4.17 -0.68
C VAL A 207 -29.27 -5.52 0.01
N GLU A 208 -28.36 -6.34 -0.54
CA GLU A 208 -27.99 -7.64 0.03
C GLU A 208 -27.46 -7.54 1.47
N THR A 209 -26.68 -6.49 1.77
CA THR A 209 -26.15 -6.28 3.13
C THR A 209 -27.28 -5.99 4.11
N LEU A 210 -28.23 -5.14 3.70
CA LEU A 210 -29.38 -4.79 4.51
C LEU A 210 -30.37 -5.95 4.64
N GLN A 211 -30.55 -6.77 3.61
CA GLN A 211 -31.41 -7.96 3.67
C GLN A 211 -30.95 -8.95 4.73
N ARG A 212 -29.64 -9.14 4.93
CA ARG A 212 -29.13 -9.96 6.05
C ARG A 212 -29.52 -9.39 7.41
N TYR A 213 -29.44 -8.06 7.56
CA TYR A 213 -29.84 -7.39 8.79
C TYR A 213 -31.35 -7.49 9.04
N VAL A 214 -32.16 -7.33 7.98
CA VAL A 214 -33.63 -7.49 8.00
C VAL A 214 -34.04 -8.91 8.32
N ALA A 215 -33.39 -9.92 7.73
CA ALA A 215 -33.73 -11.33 7.97
C ALA A 215 -33.58 -11.72 9.46
N ALA A 216 -32.60 -11.14 10.15
CA ALA A 216 -32.43 -11.34 11.60
C ALA A 216 -33.41 -10.51 12.46
N ARG A 217 -34.13 -9.55 11.86
CA ARG A 217 -35.01 -8.58 12.54
C ARG A 217 -36.24 -8.24 11.67
N PRO A 218 -37.08 -9.25 11.34
CA PRO A 218 -38.14 -9.09 10.33
C PRO A 218 -39.19 -8.05 10.72
N ASP A 219 -39.41 -7.83 12.02
CA ASP A 219 -40.42 -6.90 12.52
C ASP A 219 -39.93 -5.44 12.61
N GLN A 220 -38.67 -5.15 12.28
CA GLN A 220 -38.15 -3.78 12.33
C GLN A 220 -38.59 -2.99 11.10
N PRO A 221 -39.27 -1.83 11.28
CA PRO A 221 -39.66 -0.98 10.16
C PRO A 221 -38.43 -0.31 9.50
N PRO A 222 -38.50 0.05 8.20
CA PRO A 222 -37.38 0.64 7.45
C PRO A 222 -36.69 1.82 8.15
N ASP A 223 -37.44 2.73 8.75
CA ASP A 223 -36.89 3.90 9.45
C ASP A 223 -36.08 3.52 10.69
N GLN A 224 -36.44 2.45 11.39
CA GLN A 224 -35.66 1.94 12.53
C GLN A 224 -34.36 1.28 12.06
N ILE A 225 -34.38 0.59 10.91
CA ILE A 225 -33.17 0.02 10.29
C ILE A 225 -32.23 1.14 9.86
N LEU A 226 -32.75 2.17 9.18
CA LEU A 226 -31.97 3.35 8.82
C LEU A 226 -31.35 4.01 10.06
N ALA A 227 -32.14 4.26 11.10
CA ALA A 227 -31.65 4.80 12.36
C ALA A 227 -30.60 3.89 13.02
N ALA A 228 -30.72 2.57 12.88
CA ALA A 228 -29.74 1.61 13.37
C ALA A 228 -28.37 1.79 12.72
N TYR A 229 -28.30 2.01 11.42
CA TYR A 229 -27.03 2.29 10.74
C TYR A 229 -26.48 3.68 11.10
N LEU A 230 -27.33 4.71 11.07
CA LEU A 230 -26.90 6.09 11.32
C LEU A 230 -26.38 6.32 12.75
N ARG A 231 -26.81 5.51 13.73
CA ARG A 231 -26.32 5.62 15.13
C ARG A 231 -24.82 5.34 15.24
N TYR A 232 -24.28 4.50 14.36
CA TYR A 232 -22.85 4.14 14.38
C TYR A 232 -21.97 5.19 13.72
N ILE A 233 -22.53 6.18 13.03
CA ILE A 233 -21.74 7.26 12.43
C ILE A 233 -21.25 8.20 13.54
N GLY A 234 -19.93 8.16 13.79
CA GLY A 234 -19.25 9.00 14.77
C GLY A 234 -19.28 10.49 14.43
N LYS A 235 -18.99 11.32 15.44
CA LYS A 235 -18.80 12.78 15.23
C LYS A 235 -17.51 13.09 14.48
N GLU A 236 -16.48 12.27 14.72
CA GLU A 236 -15.17 12.37 14.11
C GLU A 236 -14.87 11.11 13.30
N THR A 237 -14.37 11.30 12.09
CA THR A 237 -14.10 10.23 11.12
C THR A 237 -12.77 10.49 10.42
N SER A 238 -12.15 9.44 9.90
CA SER A 238 -10.97 9.56 9.04
C SER A 238 -11.35 10.27 7.73
N GLU A 239 -10.68 11.39 7.46
CA GLU A 239 -10.88 12.18 6.25
C GLU A 239 -10.60 11.33 4.99
N GLY A 240 -11.47 11.45 3.99
CA GLY A 240 -11.34 10.68 2.75
C GLY A 240 -11.65 9.19 2.88
N SER A 241 -12.08 8.69 4.06
CA SER A 241 -12.52 7.32 4.29
C SER A 241 -14.04 7.21 4.45
N CYS A 242 -14.51 5.97 4.62
CA CYS A 242 -15.89 5.62 4.97
C CYS A 242 -16.37 6.35 6.24
N VAL A 243 -17.66 6.71 6.30
CA VAL A 243 -18.31 7.40 7.42
C VAL A 243 -18.28 6.66 8.77
N TYR A 244 -17.96 5.36 8.76
CA TYR A 244 -17.81 4.55 9.96
C TYR A 244 -16.36 4.43 10.44
N GLN A 245 -15.38 4.91 9.66
CA GLN A 245 -13.98 4.82 10.08
C GLN A 245 -13.64 5.95 11.06
N ARG A 246 -13.27 5.59 12.28
CA ARG A 246 -12.81 6.48 13.35
C ARG A 246 -11.34 6.22 13.68
N ALA A 247 -10.81 6.95 14.67
CA ALA A 247 -9.46 6.78 15.20
C ALA A 247 -9.25 5.37 15.78
N ASP A 248 -10.28 4.81 16.41
CA ASP A 248 -10.31 3.51 17.07
C ASP A 248 -10.82 2.38 16.16
N GLY A 249 -10.97 2.63 14.86
CA GLY A 249 -11.40 1.63 13.88
C GLY A 249 -12.80 1.87 13.33
N CYS A 250 -13.38 0.82 12.75
CA CYS A 250 -14.72 0.90 12.16
C CYS A 250 -15.79 0.78 13.26
N SER A 251 -16.60 1.83 13.40
CA SER A 251 -17.67 1.90 14.39
C SER A 251 -18.90 1.05 14.05
N LEU A 252 -19.02 0.57 12.81
CA LEU A 252 -20.12 -0.30 12.40
C LEU A 252 -19.82 -1.74 12.86
N PRO A 253 -20.73 -2.44 13.55
CA PRO A 253 -20.56 -3.85 13.94
C PRO A 253 -20.39 -4.78 12.73
N ARG A 254 -19.69 -5.91 12.91
CA ARG A 254 -19.32 -6.82 11.79
C ARG A 254 -20.55 -7.39 11.08
N GLU A 255 -21.59 -7.71 11.82
CA GLU A 255 -22.88 -8.20 11.31
C GLU A 255 -23.61 -7.18 10.44
N MET A 256 -23.31 -5.88 10.61
CA MET A 256 -23.90 -4.79 9.82
C MET A 256 -23.02 -4.38 8.63
N ARG A 257 -21.75 -4.82 8.59
CA ARG A 257 -20.79 -4.48 7.53
C ARG A 257 -21.12 -5.20 6.22
N ALA A 258 -20.74 -4.57 5.11
CA ALA A 258 -20.73 -5.20 3.80
C ALA A 258 -19.80 -6.44 3.78
N THR A 259 -20.11 -7.42 2.93
CA THR A 259 -19.32 -8.66 2.79
C THR A 259 -17.83 -8.36 2.51
N ILE A 260 -17.54 -7.40 1.64
CA ILE A 260 -16.16 -6.99 1.34
C ILE A 260 -15.43 -6.48 2.58
N CYS A 261 -16.10 -5.72 3.45
CA CYS A 261 -15.51 -5.19 4.68
C CYS A 261 -15.20 -6.28 5.72
N ASN A 262 -15.90 -7.41 5.67
CA ASN A 262 -15.66 -8.54 6.55
C ASN A 262 -14.57 -9.49 6.04
N ASN A 263 -14.37 -9.55 4.71
CA ASN A 263 -13.53 -10.56 4.07
C ASN A 263 -12.20 -9.99 3.53
N PHE A 264 -12.09 -8.67 3.39
CA PHE A 264 -10.88 -8.04 2.87
C PHE A 264 -9.80 -7.92 3.95
N TYR A 265 -8.59 -8.36 3.60
CA TYR A 265 -7.38 -8.20 4.41
C TYR A 265 -6.25 -7.66 3.53
N CYS A 266 -5.55 -6.61 3.99
CA CYS A 266 -4.33 -6.13 3.33
C CYS A 266 -3.21 -7.19 3.41
N GLY A 267 -2.14 -7.02 2.63
CA GLY A 267 -1.01 -7.96 2.58
C GLY A 267 -0.50 -8.36 3.98
N GLY A 268 -0.14 -7.38 4.81
CA GLY A 268 0.33 -7.66 6.18
C GLY A 268 -0.69 -8.32 7.09
N LEU A 269 -1.99 -8.08 6.91
CA LEU A 269 -3.03 -8.77 7.68
C LEU A 269 -3.22 -10.22 7.21
N ARG A 270 -3.08 -10.49 5.92
CA ARG A 270 -3.08 -11.86 5.40
C ARG A 270 -1.90 -12.65 5.96
N GLU A 271 -0.72 -12.04 5.98
CA GLU A 271 0.47 -12.66 6.57
C GLU A 271 0.33 -12.90 8.07
N PHE A 272 -0.17 -11.91 8.81
CA PHE A 272 -0.48 -12.06 10.23
C PHE A 272 -1.38 -13.26 10.48
N ARG A 273 -2.54 -13.31 9.81
CA ARG A 273 -3.52 -14.39 9.99
C ARG A 273 -2.95 -15.76 9.61
N ALA A 274 -2.03 -15.83 8.64
CA ALA A 274 -1.38 -17.08 8.24
C ALA A 274 -0.31 -17.56 9.25
N LYS A 275 0.28 -16.63 10.02
CA LYS A 275 1.34 -16.94 11.00
C LYS A 275 0.82 -17.14 12.42
N VAL A 276 -0.39 -16.67 12.74
CA VAL A 276 -1.00 -16.91 14.05
C VAL A 276 -1.33 -18.40 14.20
N PRO A 277 -0.96 -19.03 15.33
CA PRO A 277 -1.29 -20.43 15.58
C PRO A 277 -2.80 -20.71 15.55
N ALA A 278 -3.16 -21.92 15.13
CA ALA A 278 -4.56 -22.36 15.08
C ALA A 278 -5.23 -22.41 16.47
N THR A 279 -4.44 -22.53 17.54
CA THR A 279 -4.89 -22.55 18.93
C THR A 279 -3.97 -21.69 19.80
N GLY A 280 -4.50 -21.19 20.92
CA GLY A 280 -3.75 -20.32 21.83
C GLY A 280 -4.06 -18.83 21.67
N PRO A 281 -3.32 -17.94 22.34
CA PRO A 281 -3.60 -16.51 22.35
C PRO A 281 -3.27 -15.87 20.99
N VAL A 282 -4.09 -14.90 20.59
CA VAL A 282 -3.83 -14.09 19.39
C VAL A 282 -3.02 -12.87 19.81
N ARG A 283 -1.74 -12.85 19.45
CA ARG A 283 -0.80 -11.78 19.81
C ARG A 283 -0.24 -11.11 18.56
N GLY A 284 -0.46 -9.81 18.45
CA GLY A 284 -0.06 -9.03 17.28
C GLY A 284 0.66 -7.74 17.67
N PHE A 285 1.70 -7.40 16.92
CA PHE A 285 2.29 -6.07 16.92
C PHE A 285 2.13 -5.49 15.52
N PHE A 286 1.15 -4.61 15.36
CA PHE A 286 0.83 -3.98 14.08
C PHE A 286 1.59 -2.67 13.94
N VAL A 287 2.25 -2.47 12.82
CA VAL A 287 2.92 -1.21 12.51
C VAL A 287 2.33 -0.64 11.24
N ALA A 288 1.74 0.56 11.33
CA ALA A 288 1.20 1.26 10.19
C ALA A 288 2.30 2.11 9.54
N MET A 289 2.60 1.84 8.27
CA MET A 289 3.68 2.50 7.53
C MET A 289 3.20 3.16 6.24
N THR A 290 3.85 4.24 5.86
CA THR A 290 3.88 4.70 4.45
C THR A 290 5.10 4.08 3.76
N ASP A 291 5.30 4.37 2.48
CA ASP A 291 6.55 4.02 1.76
C ASP A 291 7.81 4.63 2.42
N ASN A 292 7.62 5.58 3.33
CA ASN A 292 8.68 6.44 3.81
C ASN A 292 8.98 6.33 5.30
N GLU A 293 8.00 5.99 6.12
CA GLU A 293 8.10 6.08 7.58
C GLU A 293 7.07 5.20 8.30
N ILE A 294 7.37 4.89 9.57
CA ILE A 294 6.43 4.32 10.52
C ILE A 294 5.56 5.46 11.06
N CYS A 295 4.24 5.36 10.88
CA CYS A 295 3.31 6.40 11.34
C CYS A 295 2.72 6.09 12.71
N ARG A 296 2.38 4.82 12.97
CA ARG A 296 1.71 4.35 14.20
C ARG A 296 2.04 2.89 14.48
N ALA A 297 1.83 2.46 15.72
CA ALA A 297 1.88 1.06 16.08
C ALA A 297 0.71 0.69 17.01
N ALA A 298 0.36 -0.60 17.03
CA ALA A 298 -0.62 -1.15 17.95
C ALA A 298 -0.13 -2.49 18.49
N LEU A 299 -0.19 -2.62 19.81
CA LEU A 299 0.02 -3.88 20.50
C LEU A 299 -1.34 -4.51 20.76
N VAL A 300 -1.50 -5.79 20.40
CA VAL A 300 -2.71 -6.57 20.64
C VAL A 300 -2.34 -7.85 21.37
N ASP A 301 -2.97 -8.08 22.52
CA ASP A 301 -2.94 -9.34 23.25
C ASP A 301 -4.39 -9.79 23.45
N GLU A 302 -4.78 -10.82 22.71
CA GLU A 302 -6.15 -11.31 22.59
C GLU A 302 -7.14 -10.23 22.15
N GLU A 303 -8.00 -9.75 23.05
CA GLU A 303 -9.00 -8.71 22.79
C GLU A 303 -8.54 -7.32 23.25
N GLN A 304 -7.43 -7.25 23.98
CA GLN A 304 -6.89 -5.99 24.48
C GLN A 304 -6.01 -5.34 23.42
N MET A 305 -6.25 -4.06 23.18
CA MET A 305 -5.50 -3.26 22.22
C MET A 305 -4.92 -2.02 22.90
N LEU A 306 -3.63 -1.80 22.69
CA LEU A 306 -2.96 -0.55 23.03
C LEU A 306 -2.45 0.14 21.75
N MET A 307 -3.00 1.32 21.46
CA MET A 307 -2.54 2.18 20.38
C MET A 307 -1.35 3.03 20.80
N MET A 308 -0.38 3.15 19.91
CA MET A 308 0.85 3.91 20.12
C MET A 308 1.09 4.84 18.93
N SER A 309 1.42 6.09 19.24
CA SER A 309 1.95 6.99 18.21
C SER A 309 3.35 6.52 17.82
N ALA A 310 3.75 6.73 16.57
CA ALA A 310 5.12 6.45 16.18
C ALA A 310 6.10 7.19 17.11
N PRO A 311 7.27 6.58 17.42
CA PRO A 311 8.36 7.35 17.98
C PRO A 311 8.67 8.52 17.02
N PRO A 312 9.02 9.72 17.54
CA PRO A 312 9.40 10.83 16.68
C PRO A 312 10.53 10.35 15.76
N ALA A 313 10.44 10.70 14.47
CA ALA A 313 11.50 10.40 13.51
C ALA A 313 12.85 10.86 14.10
N PRO A 314 13.94 10.09 13.93
CA PRO A 314 15.26 10.57 14.28
C PRO A 314 15.46 11.92 13.60
N ARG A 315 15.72 12.95 14.40
CA ARG A 315 16.10 14.25 13.86
C ARG A 315 17.51 14.08 13.32
N ASP A 316 17.65 14.11 12.00
CA ASP A 316 18.94 14.24 11.33
C ASP A 316 19.67 15.52 11.76
#